data_AF-A0A9Q0XWC8-F1
#
_entry.id   AF-A0A9Q0XWC8-F1
#
_cell.length_a   1.000
_cell.length_b   1.000
_cell.length_c   1.000
_cell.angle_alpha   90.00
_cell.angle_beta   90.00
_cell.angle_gamma   90.00
#
_symmetry.space_group_name_H-M   'P 1'
#
loop_
_entity.id
_entity.type
_entity.pdbx_description
1 polymer ?
#
loop_
_entity_poly.entity_id
_entity_poly.type
_entity_poly.pdbx_seq_one_letter_code
_entity_poly.pdbx_strand_id
1 'polypeptide(L)'
;MILATIIANCIVLALEQHLPEDDKTPMSRRLEKTEPYFIGIFCFEAGIKIVALGFVFHKGSYLRNGWNVMDFIVVLSGILATAGTHFNTHVDLRTLRAVRVLRPLKLVSGIPSLQIVLKSIMKAMVPLLQIGLLLFFAILMFAIIGLEFYSGKLHRACYVNNSGKLEEMDPPHPCGVQGCPAGYECRDWIGPNDGITQFDNILFAVLTVFQCITMEGWTTVLYNTNDALGATWNWLYFIPLIIIGSFFVLNLVLGVLSG
;
A
#
# COMPACT_ATOMS: atom_id res chain seq x y z
N MET A 1 -18.20 -9.76 -26.88
CA MET A 1 -18.12 -8.30 -27.10
C MET A 1 -17.62 -7.57 -25.86
N ILE A 2 -18.31 -7.64 -24.71
CA ILE A 2 -17.94 -6.90 -23.48
C ILE A 2 -16.54 -7.28 -22.97
N LEU A 3 -16.19 -8.57 -22.95
CA LEU A 3 -14.86 -9.01 -22.53
C LEU A 3 -13.74 -8.40 -23.40
N ALA A 4 -13.92 -8.36 -24.72
CA ALA A 4 -12.96 -7.73 -25.63
C ALA A 4 -12.82 -6.22 -25.39
N THR A 5 -13.93 -5.53 -25.08
CA THR A 5 -13.89 -4.11 -24.71
C THR A 5 -13.19 -3.86 -23.37
N ILE A 6 -13.32 -4.78 -22.41
CA ILE A 6 -12.58 -4.71 -21.14
C ILE A 6 -11.08 -4.88 -21.40
N ILE A 7 -10.69 -5.89 -22.18
CA ILE A 7 -9.28 -6.15 -22.52
C ILE A 7 -8.68 -4.94 -23.27
N ALA A 8 -9.38 -4.40 -24.26
CA ALA A 8 -8.93 -3.22 -24.99
C ALA A 8 -8.76 -2.00 -24.06
N ASN A 9 -9.67 -1.80 -23.12
CA ASN A 9 -9.57 -0.74 -22.12
C ASN A 9 -8.40 -0.97 -21.14
N CYS A 10 -8.11 -2.21 -20.75
CA CYS A 10 -6.92 -2.53 -19.96
C CYS A 10 -5.61 -2.24 -20.71
N ILE A 11 -5.55 -2.53 -22.03
CA ILE A 11 -4.40 -2.21 -22.86
C ILE A 11 -4.22 -0.69 -22.97
N VAL A 12 -5.31 0.05 -23.17
CA VAL A 12 -5.26 1.53 -23.19
C VAL A 12 -4.74 2.08 -21.87
N LEU A 13 -5.21 1.57 -20.73
CA LEU A 13 -4.72 1.99 -19.41
C LEU A 13 -3.24 1.64 -19.20
N ALA A 14 -2.79 0.47 -19.68
CA ALA A 14 -1.39 0.04 -19.57
C ALA A 14 -0.43 0.87 -20.44
N LEU A 15 -0.93 1.44 -21.55
CA LEU A 15 -0.17 2.32 -22.44
C LEU A 15 -0.17 3.78 -21.97
N GLU A 16 -0.93 4.12 -20.94
CA GLU A 16 -0.99 5.48 -20.39
C GLU A 16 0.27 5.81 -19.57
N GLN A 17 1.04 6.78 -20.05
CA GLN A 17 2.24 7.25 -19.37
C GLN A 17 1.90 8.37 -18.41
N HIS A 18 2.29 8.20 -17.14
CA HIS A 18 2.14 9.23 -16.11
C HIS A 18 3.45 10.01 -16.04
N LEU A 19 3.53 11.15 -16.74
CA LEU A 19 4.68 12.05 -16.65
C LEU A 19 4.49 13.05 -15.49
N PRO A 20 5.58 13.42 -14.80
CA PRO A 20 5.54 14.54 -13.85
C PRO A 20 5.17 15.85 -14.57
N GLU A 21 4.62 16.81 -13.82
CA GLU A 21 4.26 18.17 -14.29
C GLU A 21 3.11 18.26 -15.32
N ASP A 22 2.20 17.28 -15.35
CA ASP A 22 1.04 17.26 -16.26
C ASP A 22 1.43 17.31 -17.76
N ASP A 23 2.69 16.98 -18.10
CA ASP A 23 3.12 16.88 -19.49
C ASP A 23 2.49 15.64 -20.17
N LYS A 24 2.00 15.83 -21.39
CA LYS A 24 1.22 14.81 -22.11
C LYS A 24 1.80 14.55 -23.49
N THR A 25 2.34 13.35 -23.66
CA THR A 25 2.80 12.86 -24.97
C THR A 25 1.64 12.87 -25.98
N PRO A 26 1.92 13.02 -27.29
CA PRO A 26 0.86 12.97 -28.32
C PRO A 26 0.09 11.65 -28.32
N MET A 27 0.72 10.56 -27.85
CA MET A 27 0.06 9.27 -27.63
C MET A 27 -0.96 9.35 -26.50
N SER A 28 -0.59 9.86 -25.31
CA SER A 28 -1.51 10.00 -24.17
C SER A 28 -2.78 10.81 -24.52
N ARG A 29 -2.64 11.90 -25.29
CA ARG A 29 -3.81 12.69 -25.76
C ARG A 29 -4.75 11.89 -26.66
N ARG A 30 -4.24 10.94 -27.45
CA ARG A 30 -5.09 10.07 -28.27
C ARG A 30 -5.81 9.04 -27.43
N LEU A 31 -5.16 8.53 -26.39
CA LEU A 31 -5.74 7.57 -25.44
C LEU A 31 -6.84 8.22 -24.58
N GLU A 32 -6.68 9.47 -24.16
CA GLU A 32 -7.75 10.20 -23.44
C GLU A 32 -9.02 10.36 -24.30
N LYS A 33 -8.89 10.46 -25.63
CA LYS A 33 -10.04 10.55 -26.53
C LYS A 33 -10.80 9.23 -26.67
N THR A 34 -10.17 8.07 -26.46
CA THR A 34 -10.85 6.76 -26.56
C THR A 34 -11.64 6.43 -25.30
N GLU A 35 -11.33 7.06 -24.18
CA GLU A 35 -11.96 6.83 -22.89
C GLU A 35 -13.49 7.05 -22.82
N PRO A 36 -14.07 8.16 -23.30
CA PRO A 36 -15.52 8.35 -23.27
C PRO A 36 -16.27 7.27 -24.07
N TYR A 37 -15.65 6.68 -25.11
CA TYR A 37 -16.25 5.58 -25.86
C TYR A 37 -16.37 4.31 -25.00
N PHE A 38 -15.35 3.96 -24.21
CA PHE A 38 -15.42 2.83 -23.29
C PHE A 38 -16.48 3.04 -22.20
N ILE A 39 -16.56 4.25 -21.64
CA ILE A 39 -17.58 4.61 -20.64
C ILE A 39 -18.98 4.48 -21.25
N GLY A 40 -19.18 4.96 -22.49
CA GLY A 40 -20.45 4.83 -23.19
C GLY A 40 -20.90 3.37 -23.35
N ILE A 41 -19.99 2.48 -23.76
CA ILE A 41 -20.28 1.04 -23.89
C ILE A 41 -20.66 0.43 -22.53
N PHE A 42 -19.93 0.75 -21.46
CA PHE A 42 -20.24 0.23 -20.13
C PHE A 42 -21.53 0.82 -19.54
N CYS A 43 -21.84 2.08 -19.84
CA CYS A 43 -23.10 2.70 -19.46
C CYS A 43 -24.28 2.01 -20.16
N PHE A 44 -24.13 1.67 -21.44
CA PHE A 44 -25.14 0.94 -22.19
C PHE A 44 -25.36 -0.48 -21.63
N GLU A 45 -24.27 -1.19 -21.33
CA GLU A 45 -24.33 -2.50 -20.66
C GLU A 45 -25.06 -2.42 -19.32
N ALA A 46 -24.71 -1.46 -18.47
CA ALA A 46 -25.32 -1.27 -17.16
C ALA A 46 -26.82 -0.90 -17.30
N GLY A 47 -27.15 -0.01 -18.25
CA GLY A 47 -28.53 0.37 -18.54
C GLY A 47 -29.40 -0.82 -18.93
N ILE A 48 -28.93 -1.67 -19.85
CA ILE A 48 -29.64 -2.90 -20.24
C ILE A 48 -29.86 -3.81 -19.04
N LYS A 49 -28.82 -4.05 -18.23
CA LYS A 49 -28.92 -4.90 -17.03
C LYS A 49 -29.91 -4.34 -16.00
N ILE A 50 -29.93 -3.03 -15.79
CA ILE A 50 -30.86 -2.35 -14.87
C ILE A 50 -32.31 -2.51 -15.33
N VAL A 51 -32.58 -2.32 -16.62
CA VAL A 51 -33.93 -2.47 -17.18
C VAL A 51 -34.39 -3.94 -17.13
N ALA A 52 -33.51 -4.88 -17.45
CA ALA A 52 -33.87 -6.31 -17.49
C ALA A 52 -34.06 -6.94 -16.10
N LEU A 53 -33.24 -6.57 -15.12
CA LEU A 53 -33.24 -7.17 -13.77
C LEU A 53 -34.05 -6.35 -12.74
N GLY A 54 -34.40 -5.11 -13.08
CA GLY A 54 -34.96 -4.13 -12.15
C GLY A 54 -33.90 -3.53 -11.22
N PHE A 55 -34.12 -2.28 -10.79
CA PHE A 55 -33.12 -1.50 -10.06
C PHE A 55 -32.91 -1.97 -8.60
N VAL A 56 -33.98 -2.02 -7.78
CA VAL A 56 -33.86 -2.26 -6.32
C VAL A 56 -34.91 -3.23 -5.73
N PHE A 57 -36.17 -3.18 -6.16
CA PHE A 57 -37.29 -3.74 -5.38
C PHE A 57 -37.58 -5.24 -5.58
N HIS A 58 -36.95 -5.93 -6.54
CA HIS A 58 -37.22 -7.36 -6.81
C HIS A 58 -36.14 -8.30 -6.25
N LYS A 59 -36.52 -9.53 -5.87
CA LYS A 59 -35.60 -10.61 -5.45
C LYS A 59 -34.79 -11.12 -6.65
N GLY A 60 -33.80 -10.34 -7.06
CA GLY A 60 -33.03 -10.52 -8.30
C GLY A 60 -32.51 -9.20 -8.90
N SER A 61 -32.83 -8.07 -8.27
CA SER A 61 -32.45 -6.74 -8.72
C SER A 61 -30.94 -6.54 -8.82
N TYR A 62 -30.58 -5.67 -9.77
CA TYR A 62 -29.21 -5.40 -10.19
C TYR A 62 -28.26 -5.12 -9.02
N LEU A 63 -28.67 -4.29 -8.06
CA LEU A 63 -27.83 -3.86 -6.92
C LEU A 63 -27.67 -4.90 -5.81
N ARG A 64 -28.41 -6.02 -5.84
CA ARG A 64 -28.26 -7.09 -4.83
C ARG A 64 -27.11 -8.04 -5.14
N ASN A 65 -26.63 -8.05 -6.38
CA ASN A 65 -25.45 -8.81 -6.79
C ASN A 65 -24.18 -7.96 -6.62
N GLY A 66 -23.27 -8.37 -5.74
CA GLY A 66 -22.03 -7.61 -5.45
C GLY A 66 -21.16 -7.32 -6.68
N TRP A 67 -21.16 -8.22 -7.67
CA TRP A 67 -20.42 -8.00 -8.93
C TRP A 67 -21.02 -6.90 -9.79
N ASN A 68 -22.36 -6.80 -9.82
CA ASN A 68 -23.06 -5.73 -10.53
C ASN A 68 -22.91 -4.39 -9.81
N VAL A 69 -22.82 -4.39 -8.47
CA VAL A 69 -22.52 -3.18 -7.68
C VAL A 69 -21.14 -2.63 -8.02
N MET A 70 -20.13 -3.49 -8.13
CA MET A 70 -18.80 -3.10 -8.58
C MET A 70 -18.84 -2.51 -10.00
N ASP A 71 -19.53 -3.18 -10.94
CA ASP A 71 -19.72 -2.67 -12.31
C ASP A 71 -20.37 -1.27 -12.31
N PHE A 72 -21.37 -1.05 -11.45
CA PHE A 72 -22.07 0.22 -11.30
C PHE A 72 -21.16 1.35 -10.79
N ILE A 73 -20.33 1.07 -9.77
CA ILE A 73 -19.36 2.04 -9.22
C ILE A 73 -18.37 2.49 -10.30
N VAL A 74 -17.91 1.56 -11.14
CA VAL A 74 -16.99 1.84 -12.25
C VAL A 74 -17.65 2.75 -13.30
N VAL A 75 -18.92 2.51 -13.62
CA VAL A 75 -19.68 3.34 -14.57
C VAL A 75 -19.94 4.74 -13.98
N LEU A 76 -20.40 4.80 -12.73
CA LEU A 76 -20.73 6.05 -12.05
C LEU A 76 -19.50 6.97 -11.91
N SER A 77 -18.36 6.42 -11.51
CA SER A 77 -17.11 7.20 -11.42
C SER A 77 -16.62 7.71 -12.78
N GLY A 78 -16.80 6.94 -13.86
CA GLY A 78 -16.50 7.37 -15.23
C GLY A 78 -17.38 8.52 -15.71
N ILE A 79 -18.69 8.46 -15.41
CA ILE A 79 -19.64 9.54 -15.73
C ILE A 79 -19.29 10.80 -14.93
N LEU A 80 -19.03 10.68 -13.61
CA LEU A 80 -18.62 11.82 -12.78
C LEU A 80 -17.33 12.47 -13.29
N ALA A 81 -16.35 11.68 -13.72
CA ALA A 81 -15.09 12.20 -14.26
C ALA A 81 -15.30 13.00 -15.56
N THR A 82 -16.21 12.56 -16.43
CA THR A 82 -16.52 13.23 -17.71
C THR A 82 -17.42 14.46 -17.48
N ALA A 83 -18.35 14.39 -16.53
CA ALA A 83 -19.22 15.50 -16.17
C ALA A 83 -18.44 16.62 -15.45
N GLY A 84 -17.50 16.27 -14.56
CA GLY A 84 -16.66 17.23 -13.84
C GLY A 84 -15.83 18.12 -14.77
N THR A 85 -15.35 17.58 -15.90
CA THR A 85 -14.64 18.38 -16.91
C THR A 85 -15.54 19.38 -17.66
N HIS A 86 -16.85 19.12 -17.73
CA HIS A 86 -17.80 20.00 -18.42
C HIS A 86 -18.40 21.08 -17.51
N PHE A 87 -18.55 20.81 -16.21
CA PHE A 87 -19.22 21.70 -15.27
C PHE A 87 -18.29 22.62 -14.46
N ASN A 88 -16.97 22.65 -14.75
CA ASN A 88 -15.98 23.48 -14.03
C ASN A 88 -16.10 23.39 -12.50
N THR A 89 -16.55 22.24 -11.98
CA THR A 89 -16.61 21.99 -10.54
C THR A 89 -15.22 21.57 -10.08
N HIS A 90 -14.72 22.19 -9.00
CA HIS A 90 -13.43 21.89 -8.34
C HIS A 90 -13.42 20.51 -7.64
N VAL A 91 -13.88 19.46 -8.32
CA VAL A 91 -13.68 18.08 -7.85
C VAL A 91 -12.26 17.69 -8.24
N ASP A 92 -11.48 17.20 -7.28
CA ASP A 92 -10.12 16.71 -7.50
C ASP A 92 -10.10 15.59 -8.55
N LEU A 93 -9.93 15.97 -9.82
CA LEU A 93 -9.94 15.06 -10.98
C LEU A 93 -8.88 13.97 -10.84
N ARG A 94 -7.84 14.17 -10.03
CA ARG A 94 -6.80 13.17 -9.72
C ARG A 94 -7.37 11.93 -9.03
N THR A 95 -8.29 12.10 -8.07
CA THR A 95 -8.89 10.97 -7.36
C THR A 95 -9.85 10.18 -8.25
N LEU A 96 -10.67 10.87 -9.05
CA LEU A 96 -11.56 10.23 -10.03
C LEU A 96 -10.80 9.52 -11.15
N ARG A 97 -9.60 9.99 -11.51
CA ARG A 97 -8.69 9.29 -12.44
C ARG A 97 -8.13 8.01 -11.80
N ALA A 98 -7.74 8.04 -10.52
CA ALA A 98 -7.25 6.84 -9.83
C ALA A 98 -8.30 5.72 -9.77
N VAL A 99 -9.59 6.04 -9.61
CA VAL A 99 -10.68 5.04 -9.59
C VAL A 99 -10.76 4.23 -10.89
N ARG A 100 -10.21 4.72 -12.00
CA ARG A 100 -10.17 4.00 -13.29
C ARG A 100 -9.32 2.73 -13.22
N VAL A 101 -8.39 2.62 -12.25
CA VAL A 101 -7.63 1.40 -11.94
C VAL A 101 -8.53 0.25 -11.49
N LEU A 102 -9.79 0.51 -11.09
CA LEU A 102 -10.75 -0.55 -10.76
C LEU A 102 -11.39 -1.18 -12.01
N ARG A 103 -11.30 -0.57 -13.20
CA ARG A 103 -11.92 -1.09 -14.43
C ARG A 103 -11.46 -2.50 -14.82
N PRO A 104 -10.16 -2.87 -14.70
CA PRO A 104 -9.71 -4.25 -14.89
C PRO A 104 -10.44 -5.27 -14.00
N LEU A 105 -10.95 -4.87 -12.82
CA LEU A 105 -11.73 -5.77 -11.96
C LEU A 105 -13.06 -6.19 -12.60
N LYS A 106 -13.62 -5.44 -13.58
CA LYS A 106 -14.77 -5.91 -14.38
C LYS A 106 -14.48 -7.20 -15.16
N LEU A 107 -13.21 -7.53 -15.40
CA LEU A 107 -12.85 -8.81 -16.02
C LEU A 107 -13.28 -9.98 -15.11
N VAL A 108 -13.23 -9.78 -13.79
CA VAL A 108 -13.72 -10.76 -12.80
C VAL A 108 -15.24 -10.90 -12.86
N SER A 109 -15.99 -9.78 -12.95
CA SER A 109 -17.45 -9.86 -13.10
C SER A 109 -17.87 -10.47 -14.44
N GLY A 110 -17.05 -10.33 -15.48
CA GLY A 110 -17.27 -10.91 -16.81
C GLY A 110 -16.94 -12.40 -16.96
N ILE A 111 -16.01 -12.95 -16.17
CA ILE A 111 -15.56 -14.35 -16.28
C ILE A 111 -15.99 -15.16 -15.03
N PRO A 112 -16.95 -16.09 -15.14
CA PRO A 112 -17.45 -16.86 -14.00
C PRO A 112 -16.38 -17.65 -13.26
N SER A 113 -15.39 -18.21 -13.97
CA SER A 113 -14.29 -18.97 -13.39
C SER A 113 -13.46 -18.14 -12.40
N LEU A 114 -13.22 -16.86 -12.69
CA LEU A 114 -12.49 -15.97 -11.78
C LEU A 114 -13.30 -15.62 -10.53
N GLN A 115 -14.63 -15.51 -10.65
CA GLN A 115 -15.49 -15.30 -9.49
C GLN A 115 -15.42 -16.46 -8.51
N ILE A 116 -15.32 -17.69 -9.02
CA ILE A 116 -15.17 -18.89 -8.17
C ILE A 116 -13.83 -18.84 -7.45
N VAL A 117 -12.75 -18.52 -8.16
CA VAL A 117 -11.41 -18.39 -7.58
C VAL A 117 -11.37 -17.32 -6.47
N LEU A 118 -11.89 -16.11 -6.72
CA LEU A 118 -11.89 -15.06 -5.70
C LEU A 118 -12.79 -15.40 -4.50
N LYS A 119 -13.92 -16.07 -4.72
CA LYS A 119 -14.75 -16.57 -3.60
C LYS A 119 -14.00 -17.58 -2.74
N SER A 120 -13.20 -18.46 -3.35
CA SER A 120 -12.34 -19.40 -2.63
C SER A 120 -11.27 -18.67 -1.82
N ILE A 121 -10.63 -17.64 -2.39
CA ILE A 121 -9.64 -16.81 -1.68
C ILE A 121 -10.30 -16.11 -0.47
N MET A 122 -11.47 -15.50 -0.66
CA MET A 122 -12.19 -14.83 0.42
C MET A 122 -12.57 -15.80 1.54
N LYS A 123 -12.92 -17.05 1.21
CA LYS A 123 -13.20 -18.09 2.20
C LYS A 123 -11.94 -18.50 2.98
N ALA A 124 -10.80 -18.61 2.29
CA ALA A 124 -9.51 -18.94 2.91
C ALA A 124 -8.96 -17.79 3.77
N MET A 125 -9.33 -16.53 3.50
CA MET A 125 -8.86 -15.37 4.27
C MET A 125 -9.44 -15.32 5.69
N VAL A 126 -10.66 -15.81 5.91
CA VAL A 126 -11.34 -15.76 7.22
C VAL A 126 -10.54 -16.45 8.34
N PRO A 127 -10.07 -17.71 8.20
CA PRO A 127 -9.25 -18.33 9.24
C PRO A 127 -7.90 -17.63 9.44
N LEU A 128 -7.31 -17.07 8.37
CA LEU A 128 -6.04 -16.33 8.47
C LEU A 128 -6.17 -15.05 9.28
N LEU A 129 -7.36 -14.42 9.30
CA LEU A 129 -7.60 -13.22 10.10
C LEU A 129 -7.37 -13.46 11.60
N GLN A 130 -7.66 -14.66 12.11
CA GLN A 130 -7.44 -14.98 13.53
C GLN A 130 -5.95 -15.04 13.87
N ILE A 131 -5.16 -15.69 13.01
CA ILE A 131 -3.69 -15.75 13.14
C ILE A 131 -3.10 -14.34 12.97
N GLY A 132 -3.60 -13.59 11.99
CA GLY A 132 -3.20 -12.21 11.73
C GLY A 132 -3.50 -11.27 12.90
N LEU A 133 -4.63 -11.45 13.59
CA LEU A 133 -4.98 -10.67 14.77
C LEU A 133 -4.02 -10.96 15.94
N LEU A 134 -3.67 -12.24 16.15
CA LEU A 134 -2.68 -12.63 17.16
C LEU A 134 -1.30 -12.01 16.85
N LEU A 135 -0.87 -12.05 15.59
CA LEU A 135 0.35 -11.40 15.14
C LEU A 135 0.32 -9.88 15.35
N PHE A 136 -0.81 -9.22 15.08
CA PHE A 136 -0.98 -7.79 15.31
C PHE A 136 -0.82 -7.42 16.80
N PHE A 137 -1.39 -8.20 17.71
CA PHE A 137 -1.17 -7.99 19.15
C PHE A 137 0.29 -8.21 19.57
N ALA A 138 0.97 -9.21 18.99
CA ALA A 138 2.39 -9.41 19.24
C ALA A 138 3.23 -8.22 18.73
N ILE A 139 2.94 -7.71 17.53
CA ILE A 139 3.57 -6.49 16.98
C ILE A 139 3.37 -5.31 17.92
N LEU A 140 2.14 -5.08 18.39
CA LEU A 140 1.84 -3.99 19.32
C LEU A 140 2.63 -4.10 20.62
N MET A 141 2.72 -5.30 21.18
CA MET A 141 3.50 -5.54 22.40
C MET A 141 4.97 -5.17 22.20
N PHE A 142 5.61 -5.66 21.13
CA PHE A 142 7.00 -5.32 20.82
C PHE A 142 7.17 -3.83 20.49
N ALA A 143 6.21 -3.21 19.81
CA ALA A 143 6.25 -1.78 19.51
C ALA A 143 6.21 -0.91 20.78
N ILE A 144 5.38 -1.28 21.77
CA ILE A 144 5.34 -0.57 23.07
C ILE A 144 6.67 -0.75 23.81
N ILE A 145 7.22 -1.97 23.86
CA ILE A 145 8.53 -2.23 24.49
C ILE A 145 9.63 -1.43 23.79
N GLY A 146 9.64 -1.41 22.44
CA GLY A 146 10.61 -0.66 21.65
C GLY A 146 10.48 0.85 21.82
N LEU A 147 9.25 1.38 21.97
CA LEU A 147 9.00 2.79 22.26
C LEU A 147 9.67 3.20 23.58
N GLU A 148 9.48 2.42 24.64
CA GLU A 148 10.08 2.71 25.96
C GLU A 148 11.62 2.66 25.94
N PHE A 149 12.23 1.78 25.14
CA PHE A 149 13.69 1.66 25.08
C PHE A 149 14.37 2.63 24.11
N TYR A 150 13.76 2.88 22.95
CA TYR A 150 14.42 3.54 21.82
C TYR A 150 13.86 4.94 21.52
N SER A 151 12.87 5.44 22.27
CA SER A 151 12.33 6.79 22.08
C SER A 151 13.40 7.87 22.20
N GLY A 152 13.46 8.73 21.18
CA GLY A 152 14.33 9.88 21.03
C GLY A 152 15.78 9.53 20.71
N LYS A 153 16.13 8.26 20.51
CA LYS A 153 17.53 7.82 20.39
C LYS A 153 18.09 7.85 18.97
N LEU A 154 17.21 7.88 17.96
CA LEU A 154 17.59 7.80 16.55
C LEU A 154 17.69 9.16 15.84
N HIS A 155 17.61 10.28 16.57
CA HIS A 155 17.58 11.64 16.01
C HIS A 155 18.95 12.33 15.93
N ARG A 156 20.05 11.59 15.93
CA ARG A 156 21.38 12.19 15.82
C ARG A 156 22.21 11.44 14.79
N ALA A 157 22.92 12.15 13.92
CA ALA A 157 23.82 11.56 12.93
C ALA A 157 25.16 12.30 12.88
N CYS A 158 26.17 11.67 12.28
CA CYS A 158 27.49 12.27 12.09
C CYS A 158 27.51 13.22 10.89
N TYR A 159 27.90 14.47 11.11
CA TYR A 159 28.07 15.50 10.08
C TYR A 159 29.54 15.91 9.97
N VAL A 160 30.01 16.23 8.76
CA VAL A 160 31.38 16.72 8.56
C VAL A 160 31.57 18.07 9.24
N ASN A 161 32.67 18.21 9.98
CA ASN A 161 33.04 19.45 10.66
C ASN A 161 33.24 20.55 9.60
N ASN A 162 32.45 21.64 9.71
CA ASN A 162 32.41 22.82 8.81
C ASN A 162 31.60 22.74 7.51
N SER A 163 30.94 21.63 7.16
CA SER A 163 30.18 21.58 5.88
C SER A 163 28.67 21.70 6.02
N GLY A 164 28.05 21.38 7.18
CA GLY A 164 26.58 21.33 7.32
C GLY A 164 25.87 20.39 6.33
N LYS A 165 26.63 19.70 5.49
CA LYS A 165 26.24 18.74 4.48
C LYS A 165 26.52 17.34 5.04
N LEU A 166 25.56 16.44 4.86
CA LEU A 166 25.76 15.01 4.98
C LEU A 166 26.68 14.60 3.82
N GLU A 167 27.99 14.54 4.04
CA GLU A 167 28.90 13.94 3.07
C GLU A 167 28.91 12.43 3.26
N GLU A 168 28.18 11.75 2.37
CA GLU A 168 28.29 10.37 1.89
C GLU A 168 28.95 9.34 2.85
N MET A 169 28.31 9.08 3.98
CA MET A 169 28.25 7.70 4.45
C MET A 169 26.90 7.19 3.98
N ASP A 170 26.89 6.47 2.86
CA ASP A 170 25.67 5.88 2.30
C ASP A 170 25.56 4.44 2.85
N PRO A 171 24.64 4.15 3.79
CA PRO A 171 23.61 5.02 4.38
C PRO A 171 24.05 5.76 5.66
N PRO A 172 23.42 6.91 6.00
CA PRO A 172 23.73 7.65 7.22
C PRO A 172 23.32 6.84 8.46
N HIS A 173 24.24 6.71 9.42
CA HIS A 173 24.03 5.97 10.65
C HIS A 173 23.85 6.90 11.85
N PRO A 174 23.02 6.52 12.83
CA PRO A 174 22.81 7.34 14.01
C PRO A 174 24.05 7.35 14.91
N CYS A 175 24.32 8.48 15.56
CA CYS A 175 25.41 8.64 16.50
C CYS A 175 24.90 8.69 17.94
N GLY A 176 25.52 7.89 18.81
CA GLY A 176 25.30 7.95 20.24
C GLY A 176 26.51 7.42 20.99
N VAL A 177 26.43 6.21 21.53
CA VAL A 177 27.53 5.60 22.31
C VAL A 177 28.76 5.29 21.45
N GLN A 178 28.58 4.90 20.18
CA GLN A 178 29.69 4.53 19.30
C GLN A 178 30.49 5.75 18.79
N GLY A 179 29.97 6.96 19.01
CA GLY A 179 30.60 8.22 18.61
C GLY A 179 30.69 8.38 17.08
N CYS A 180 31.32 9.47 16.64
CA CYS A 180 31.62 9.73 15.23
C CYS A 180 33.13 9.62 14.98
N PRO A 181 33.56 9.23 13.75
CA PRO A 181 34.98 9.22 13.39
C PRO A 181 35.60 10.62 13.43
N ALA A 182 36.94 10.69 13.48
CA ALA A 182 37.66 11.97 13.54
C ALA A 182 37.31 12.88 12.35
N GLY A 183 36.95 14.13 12.63
CA GLY A 183 36.50 15.10 11.61
C GLY A 183 34.97 15.15 11.43
N TYR A 184 34.21 14.35 12.16
CA TYR A 184 32.75 14.38 12.18
C TYR A 184 32.21 14.80 13.55
N GLU A 185 31.07 15.47 13.55
CA GLU A 185 30.39 16.00 14.73
C GLU A 185 28.95 15.45 14.77
N CYS A 186 28.51 15.00 15.93
CA CYS A 186 27.18 14.42 16.11
C CYS A 186 26.14 15.55 16.24
N ARG A 187 25.22 15.67 15.27
CA ARG A 187 24.17 16.71 15.24
C ARG A 187 22.79 16.12 15.05
N ASP A 188 21.77 16.94 15.30
CA ASP A 188 20.37 16.55 15.15
C ASP A 188 20.03 16.16 13.71
N TRP A 189 19.31 15.05 13.58
CA TRP A 189 18.92 14.41 12.33
C TRP A 189 17.47 13.94 12.43
N ILE A 190 16.76 13.93 11.29
CA ILE A 190 15.36 13.48 11.23
C ILE A 190 15.21 11.99 11.58
N GLY A 191 16.25 11.19 11.33
CA GLY A 191 16.32 9.76 11.60
C GLY A 191 16.41 8.92 10.33
N PRO A 192 16.64 7.60 10.46
CA PRO A 192 16.86 6.73 9.31
C PRO A 192 15.63 6.63 8.40
N ASN A 193 15.86 6.43 7.10
CA ASN A 193 14.83 6.40 6.05
C ASN A 193 13.89 7.62 6.10
N ASP A 194 14.45 8.83 6.09
CA ASP A 194 13.72 10.10 6.19
C ASP A 194 12.79 10.18 7.42
N GLY A 195 13.21 9.57 8.53
CA GLY A 195 12.45 9.53 9.78
C GLY A 195 11.31 8.51 9.79
N ILE A 196 11.20 7.61 8.81
CA ILE A 196 10.15 6.56 8.81
C ILE A 196 10.46 5.49 9.88
N THR A 197 11.73 5.07 9.98
CA THR A 197 12.14 4.04 10.93
C THR A 197 12.55 4.67 12.26
N GLN A 198 11.58 4.79 13.17
CA GLN A 198 11.73 5.41 14.48
C GLN A 198 10.84 4.73 15.54
N PHE A 199 11.14 4.99 16.82
CA PHE A 199 10.40 4.45 17.97
C PHE A 199 9.77 5.56 18.83
N ASP A 200 9.54 6.76 18.27
CA ASP A 200 9.05 7.90 19.06
C ASP A 200 7.53 7.96 19.14
N ASN A 201 6.84 7.34 18.17
CA ASN A 201 5.40 7.23 18.12
C ASN A 201 4.97 5.78 17.91
N ILE A 202 3.86 5.39 18.52
CA ILE A 202 3.38 4.00 18.44
C ILE A 202 3.15 3.54 17.00
N LEU A 203 2.69 4.41 16.10
CA LEU A 203 2.42 4.06 14.70
C LEU A 203 3.72 3.75 13.93
N PHE A 204 4.76 4.56 14.11
CA PHE A 204 6.08 4.33 13.49
C PHE A 204 6.81 3.15 14.14
N ALA A 205 6.66 2.96 15.45
CA ALA A 205 7.18 1.78 16.15
C ALA A 205 6.53 0.48 15.62
N VAL A 206 5.21 0.47 15.43
CA VAL A 206 4.49 -0.66 14.80
C VAL A 206 4.98 -0.92 13.38
N LEU A 207 5.18 0.12 12.58
CA LEU A 207 5.71 -0.01 11.21
C LEU A 207 7.13 -0.60 11.22
N THR A 208 8.00 -0.11 12.10
CA THR A 208 9.39 -0.57 12.22
C THR A 208 9.45 -2.02 12.71
N VAL A 209 8.63 -2.38 13.70
CA VAL A 209 8.52 -3.77 14.20
C VAL A 209 7.94 -4.70 13.13
N PHE A 210 6.95 -4.25 12.36
CA PHE A 210 6.40 -4.99 11.24
C PHE A 210 7.48 -5.26 10.17
N GLN A 211 8.26 -4.24 9.79
CA GLN A 211 9.41 -4.39 8.91
C GLN A 211 10.39 -5.45 9.46
N CYS A 212 10.73 -5.41 10.76
CA CYS A 212 11.61 -6.40 11.35
C CYS A 212 11.05 -7.84 11.27
N ILE A 213 9.76 -8.03 11.56
CA ILE A 213 9.11 -9.36 11.51
C ILE A 213 9.06 -9.93 10.09
N THR A 214 8.95 -9.07 9.07
CA THR A 214 9.06 -9.51 7.66
C THR A 214 10.46 -9.95 7.24
N MET A 215 11.44 -9.89 8.14
CA MET A 215 12.86 -10.21 7.91
C MET A 215 13.56 -9.30 6.89
N GLU A 216 12.95 -8.19 6.52
CA GLU A 216 13.50 -7.24 5.54
C GLU A 216 14.09 -6.02 6.28
N GLY A 217 15.41 -5.84 6.18
CA GLY A 217 16.09 -4.71 6.81
C GLY A 217 16.08 -4.70 8.35
N TRP A 218 15.84 -5.82 9.02
CA TRP A 218 15.86 -5.86 10.49
C TRP A 218 17.26 -5.65 11.07
N THR A 219 18.30 -6.08 10.37
CA THR A 219 19.69 -5.89 10.77
C THR A 219 20.10 -4.43 10.73
N THR A 220 19.57 -3.64 9.78
CA THR A 220 19.86 -2.21 9.70
C THR A 220 19.25 -1.47 10.88
N VAL A 221 18.02 -1.82 11.28
CA VAL A 221 17.40 -1.29 12.50
C VAL A 221 18.21 -1.67 13.75
N LEU A 222 18.66 -2.93 13.86
CA LEU A 222 19.53 -3.37 14.94
C LEU A 222 20.83 -2.56 14.99
N TYR A 223 21.54 -2.42 13.88
CA TYR A 223 22.79 -1.66 13.82
C TYR A 223 22.57 -0.19 14.16
N ASN A 224 21.51 0.43 13.65
CA ASN A 224 21.14 1.80 14.02
C ASN A 224 20.89 1.94 15.54
N THR A 225 20.22 0.98 16.18
CA THR A 225 20.07 1.01 17.64
C THR A 225 21.38 0.77 18.38
N ASN A 226 22.29 -0.05 17.84
CA ASN A 226 23.61 -0.31 18.40
C ASN A 226 24.50 0.92 18.34
N ASP A 227 24.50 1.65 17.23
CA ASP A 227 25.31 2.86 17.08
C ASP A 227 24.80 3.99 18.01
N ALA A 228 23.48 4.04 18.24
CA ALA A 228 22.84 4.99 19.16
C ALA A 228 23.04 4.66 20.65
N LEU A 229 22.81 3.41 21.08
CA LEU A 229 22.75 3.03 22.51
C LEU A 229 23.85 2.05 22.96
N GLY A 230 24.65 1.53 22.03
CA GLY A 230 25.62 0.47 22.27
C GLY A 230 25.04 -0.94 22.07
N ALA A 231 25.89 -1.89 21.69
CA ALA A 231 25.46 -3.25 21.30
C ALA A 231 25.11 -4.18 22.48
N THR A 232 25.32 -3.77 23.73
CA THR A 232 25.29 -4.67 24.89
C THR A 232 23.93 -5.30 25.17
N TRP A 233 22.83 -4.55 24.98
CA TRP A 233 21.49 -4.98 25.38
C TRP A 233 20.48 -5.09 24.22
N ASN A 234 20.75 -4.50 23.06
CA ASN A 234 19.80 -4.45 21.94
C ASN A 234 19.45 -5.84 21.38
N TRP A 235 20.40 -6.78 21.39
CA TRP A 235 20.16 -8.14 20.90
C TRP A 235 19.06 -8.87 21.71
N LEU A 236 18.85 -8.53 22.99
CA LEU A 236 17.77 -9.11 23.80
C LEU A 236 16.38 -8.69 23.32
N TYR A 237 16.26 -7.57 22.62
CA TYR A 237 15.00 -7.12 22.02
C TYR A 237 14.82 -7.74 20.63
N PHE A 238 15.82 -7.61 19.75
CA PHE A 238 15.69 -8.02 18.34
C PHE A 238 15.69 -9.53 18.13
N ILE A 239 16.47 -10.31 18.89
CA ILE A 239 16.52 -11.77 18.68
C ILE A 239 15.18 -12.45 19.00
N PRO A 240 14.53 -12.21 20.15
CA PRO A 240 13.21 -12.76 20.42
C PRO A 240 12.15 -12.26 19.43
N LEU A 241 12.22 -10.99 19.01
CA LEU A 241 11.32 -10.42 18.00
C LEU A 241 11.38 -11.22 16.69
N ILE A 242 12.58 -11.51 16.18
CA ILE A 242 12.77 -12.27 14.94
C ILE A 242 12.35 -13.73 15.10
N ILE A 243 12.68 -14.38 16.22
CA ILE A 243 12.27 -15.77 16.48
C ILE A 243 10.74 -15.87 16.50
N ILE A 244 10.07 -15.00 17.27
CA ILE A 244 8.62 -15.00 17.38
C ILE A 244 7.99 -14.65 16.02
N GLY A 245 8.48 -13.61 15.35
CA GLY A 245 8.02 -13.20 14.03
C GLY A 245 8.12 -14.31 12.98
N SER A 246 9.26 -14.99 12.93
CA SER A 246 9.50 -16.12 12.01
C SER A 246 8.52 -17.28 12.25
N PHE A 247 8.26 -17.61 13.52
CA PHE A 247 7.31 -18.65 13.89
C PHE A 247 5.89 -18.31 13.44
N PHE A 248 5.48 -17.03 13.57
CA PHE A 248 4.18 -16.57 13.07
C PHE A 248 4.06 -16.64 11.55
N VAL A 249 5.10 -16.25 10.80
CA VAL A 249 5.11 -16.36 9.33
C VAL A 249 4.97 -17.83 8.90
N LEU A 250 5.70 -18.74 9.55
CA LEU A 250 5.58 -20.18 9.29
C LEU A 250 4.17 -20.70 9.60
N ASN A 251 3.59 -20.32 10.74
CA ASN A 251 2.23 -20.72 11.10
C ASN A 251 1.17 -20.15 10.15
N LEU A 252 1.40 -18.97 9.58
CA LEU A 252 0.51 -18.41 8.57
C LEU A 252 0.58 -19.24 7.28
N VAL A 253 1.76 -19.64 6.82
CA VAL A 253 1.93 -20.52 5.65
C VAL A 253 1.27 -21.87 5.89
N LEU A 254 1.50 -22.50 7.04
CA LEU A 254 0.86 -23.77 7.42
C LEU A 254 -0.66 -23.63 7.58
N GLY A 255 -1.14 -22.50 8.09
CA GLY A 255 -2.55 -22.17 8.20
C GLY A 255 -3.24 -22.04 6.84
N VAL A 256 -2.55 -21.49 5.83
CA VAL A 256 -3.05 -21.47 4.44
C VAL A 256 -3.06 -22.88 3.83
N LEU A 257 -2.02 -23.69 4.05
CA LEU A 257 -1.90 -25.02 3.45
C LEU A 257 -2.83 -26.07 4.05
N SER A 258 -3.28 -25.86 5.29
CA SER A 258 -4.14 -26.78 6.03
C SER A 258 -5.65 -26.52 5.85
N GLY A 259 -6.04 -25.39 5.26
CA GLY A 259 -7.44 -25.00 4.99
C GLY A 259 -7.83 -25.15 3.53
#